data_AF-A0A0M8V839-F1
#
_entry.id   AF-A0A0M8V839-F1
#
_cell.length_a   1.000
_cell.length_b   1.000
_cell.length_c   1.000
_cell.angle_alpha   90.00
_cell.angle_beta   90.00
_cell.angle_gamma   90.00
#
_symmetry.space_group_name_H-M   'P 1'
#
loop_
_entity.id
_entity.type
_entity.pdbx_description
1 polymer ?
#
loop_
_entity_poly.entity_id
_entity_poly.type
_entity_poly.pdbx_seq_one_letter_code
_entity_poly.pdbx_strand_id
1 'polypeptide(L)'
;MRPQAAAKPVRWAADTVSTMREGARLRLDYSTQSLWRVDRMIEELRRERTPYAAVESVLRGFGAYAGEVIVRQAGGAAEWLEADGGHWIRTVDGQLWDPVDEARRCFGGHGSLRLLCLDATAF
;
A
#
# COMPACT_ATOMS: atom_id res chain seq x y z
N MET A 1 -12.10 -18.13 3.56
CA MET A 1 -12.94 -16.92 3.67
C MET A 1 -12.04 -15.79 4.15
N ARG A 2 -11.95 -14.66 3.43
CA ARG A 2 -11.05 -13.56 3.83
C ARG A 2 -11.66 -12.80 5.03
N PRO A 3 -10.86 -12.30 5.99
CA PRO A 3 -11.37 -11.55 7.14
C PRO A 3 -12.14 -10.30 6.69
N GLN A 4 -13.19 -9.92 7.42
CA GLN A 4 -14.02 -8.75 7.09
C GLN A 4 -13.21 -7.44 7.07
N ALA A 5 -12.20 -7.34 7.94
CA ALA A 5 -11.23 -6.23 7.99
C ALA A 5 -10.45 -6.03 6.68
N ALA A 6 -10.32 -7.07 5.85
CA ALA A 6 -9.62 -6.97 4.57
C ALA A 6 -10.50 -6.42 3.43
N ALA A 7 -11.84 -6.35 3.61
CA ALA A 7 -12.75 -6.09 2.49
C ALA A 7 -12.53 -4.72 1.83
N LYS A 8 -12.35 -3.65 2.63
CA LYS A 8 -12.12 -2.29 2.11
C LYS A 8 -10.72 -2.13 1.49
N PRO A 9 -9.60 -2.51 2.17
CA PRO A 9 -8.26 -2.38 1.58
C PRO A 9 -8.11 -3.19 0.29
N VAL A 10 -8.64 -4.41 0.25
CA VAL A 10 -8.61 -5.25 -0.97
C VAL A 10 -9.28 -4.55 -2.14
N ARG A 11 -10.42 -3.89 -1.91
CA ARG A 11 -11.12 -3.14 -2.94
C ARG A 11 -10.30 -1.94 -3.40
N TRP A 12 -9.76 -1.14 -2.48
CA TRP A 12 -8.92 0.01 -2.83
C TRP A 12 -7.68 -0.40 -3.62
N ALA A 13 -7.04 -1.51 -3.25
CA ALA A 13 -5.93 -2.08 -4.00
C ALA A 13 -6.35 -2.47 -5.43
N ALA A 14 -7.48 -3.15 -5.59
CA ALA A 14 -7.99 -3.54 -6.90
C ALA A 14 -8.36 -2.32 -7.78
N ASP A 15 -9.02 -1.33 -7.21
CA ASP A 15 -9.36 -0.07 -7.88
C ASP A 15 -8.07 0.63 -8.36
N THR A 16 -7.04 0.67 -7.51
CA THR A 16 -5.71 1.22 -7.85
C THR A 16 -5.07 0.50 -9.03
N VAL A 17 -5.11 -0.82 -9.06
CA VAL A 17 -4.59 -1.60 -10.20
C VAL A 17 -5.33 -1.22 -11.49
N SER A 18 -6.65 -1.07 -11.45
CA SER A 18 -7.44 -0.65 -12.62
C SER A 18 -7.06 0.75 -13.09
N THR A 19 -7.07 1.72 -12.17
CA THR A 19 -6.74 3.13 -12.47
C THR A 19 -5.32 3.28 -13.01
N MET A 20 -4.33 2.59 -12.44
CA MET A 20 -2.95 2.64 -12.91
C MET A 20 -2.77 2.02 -14.29
N ARG A 21 -3.51 0.94 -14.59
CA ARG A 21 -3.51 0.31 -15.91
C ARG A 21 -4.13 1.21 -16.97
N GLU A 22 -5.24 1.87 -16.66
CA GLU A 22 -6.00 2.68 -17.61
C GLU A 22 -5.39 4.08 -17.82
N GLY A 23 -5.00 4.75 -16.74
CA GLY A 23 -4.49 6.12 -16.77
C GLY A 23 -3.00 6.20 -17.06
N ALA A 24 -2.18 5.51 -16.26
CA ALA A 24 -0.72 5.59 -16.34
C ALA A 24 -0.09 4.50 -17.24
N ARG A 25 -0.89 3.58 -17.77
CA ARG A 25 -0.43 2.35 -18.47
C ARG A 25 0.58 1.54 -17.64
N LEU A 26 0.47 1.65 -16.32
CA LEU A 26 1.36 1.03 -15.36
C LEU A 26 0.77 -0.30 -14.91
N ARG A 27 1.49 -1.40 -15.14
CA ARG A 27 1.07 -2.73 -14.68
C ARG A 27 1.53 -2.98 -13.25
N LEU A 28 0.55 -3.13 -12.36
CA LEU A 28 0.72 -3.56 -10.98
C LEU A 28 0.20 -5.00 -10.85
N ASP A 29 1.06 -5.91 -10.38
CA ASP A 29 0.84 -7.37 -10.43
C ASP A 29 0.89 -8.04 -9.05
N TYR A 30 0.82 -7.25 -7.98
CA TYR A 30 0.95 -7.65 -6.58
C TYR A 30 2.31 -8.31 -6.24
N SER A 31 3.35 -8.06 -7.02
CA SER A 31 4.73 -8.45 -6.66
C SER A 31 5.43 -7.40 -5.81
N THR A 32 6.42 -7.80 -5.01
CA THR A 32 7.34 -6.86 -4.33
C THR A 32 8.03 -5.92 -5.31
N GLN A 33 8.38 -6.42 -6.50
CA GLN A 33 9.03 -5.61 -7.55
C GLN A 33 8.16 -4.45 -8.02
N SER A 34 6.85 -4.66 -8.11
CA SER A 34 5.91 -3.61 -8.53
C SER A 34 5.81 -2.45 -7.53
N LEU A 35 6.20 -2.62 -6.26
CA LEU A 35 6.22 -1.54 -5.26
C LEU A 35 7.20 -0.42 -5.61
N TRP A 36 8.30 -0.73 -6.29
CA TRP A 36 9.21 0.30 -6.79
C TRP A 36 8.50 1.24 -7.78
N ARG A 37 7.58 0.72 -8.61
CA ARG A 37 6.81 1.54 -9.54
C ARG A 37 5.83 2.45 -8.81
N VAL A 38 5.27 1.98 -7.70
CA VAL A 38 4.39 2.78 -6.84
C VAL A 38 5.20 3.89 -6.15
N ASP A 39 6.35 3.57 -5.57
CA ASP A 39 7.25 4.58 -4.98
C ASP A 39 7.65 5.66 -6.00
N ARG A 40 7.92 5.28 -7.25
CA ARG A 40 8.21 6.24 -8.34
C ARG A 40 7.02 7.15 -8.65
N MET A 41 5.81 6.59 -8.73
CA MET A 41 4.60 7.37 -8.99
C MET A 41 4.29 8.36 -7.86
N ILE A 42 4.49 7.97 -6.59
CA ILE A 42 4.34 8.87 -5.45
C ILE A 42 5.35 10.02 -5.52
N GLU A 43 6.60 9.71 -5.89
CA GLU A 43 7.65 10.73 -6.09
C GLU A 43 7.32 11.69 -7.25
N GLU A 44 6.74 11.20 -8.34
CA GLU A 44 6.28 12.03 -9.47
C GLU A 44 5.18 13.00 -9.03
N LEU A 45 4.13 12.50 -8.37
CA LEU A 45 3.06 13.32 -7.80
C LEU A 45 3.59 14.39 -6.84
N ARG A 46 4.60 14.04 -6.03
CA ARG A 46 5.25 14.99 -5.11
C ARG A 46 5.98 16.10 -5.86
N ARG A 47 6.72 15.75 -6.93
CA ARG A 47 7.46 16.71 -7.77
C ARG A 47 6.54 17.67 -8.51
N GLU A 48 5.36 17.22 -8.89
CA GLU A 48 4.30 18.06 -9.46
C GLU A 48 3.71 19.06 -8.46
N ARG A 49 4.04 18.92 -7.16
CA ARG A 49 3.50 19.72 -6.04
C ARG A 49 1.98 19.64 -5.96
N THR A 50 1.43 18.48 -6.29
CA THR A 50 -0.02 18.24 -6.24
C THR A 50 -0.51 18.42 -4.80
N PRO A 51 -1.60 19.16 -4.54
CA PRO A 51 -2.12 19.32 -3.18
C PRO A 51 -2.50 17.96 -2.58
N TYR A 52 -2.20 17.76 -1.29
CA TYR A 52 -2.47 16.47 -0.62
C TYR A 52 -3.92 16.01 -0.77
N ALA A 53 -4.88 16.94 -0.64
CA ALA A 53 -6.31 16.64 -0.79
C ALA A 53 -6.67 16.06 -2.17
N ALA A 54 -5.91 16.38 -3.22
CA ALA A 54 -6.13 15.84 -4.56
C ALA A 54 -5.52 14.43 -4.76
N VAL A 55 -4.54 14.05 -3.94
CA VAL A 55 -3.87 12.73 -4.02
C VAL A 55 -4.25 11.77 -2.90
N GLU A 56 -4.99 12.21 -1.89
CA GLU A 56 -5.32 11.41 -0.70
C GLU A 56 -5.93 10.04 -1.06
N SER A 57 -6.88 10.01 -1.98
CA SER A 57 -7.52 8.76 -2.43
C SER A 57 -6.56 7.84 -3.18
N VAL A 58 -5.66 8.41 -3.98
CA VAL A 58 -4.63 7.69 -4.74
C VAL A 58 -3.58 7.11 -3.80
N LEU A 59 -3.10 7.89 -2.82
CA LEU A 59 -2.15 7.44 -1.80
C LEU A 59 -2.74 6.34 -0.93
N ARG A 60 -4.03 6.46 -0.54
CA ARG A 60 -4.74 5.37 0.15
C ARG A 60 -4.79 4.11 -0.70
N GLY A 61 -5.04 4.24 -1.99
CA GLY A 61 -4.99 3.14 -2.95
C GLY A 61 -3.62 2.48 -3.03
N PHE A 62 -2.54 3.26 -3.11
CA PHE A 62 -1.16 2.77 -3.12
C PHE A 62 -0.77 2.07 -1.81
N GLY A 63 -1.15 2.63 -0.67
CA GLY A 63 -0.97 1.96 0.63
C GLY A 63 -1.74 0.65 0.71
N ALA A 64 -3.00 0.62 0.29
CA ALA A 64 -3.78 -0.60 0.25
C ALA A 64 -3.17 -1.66 -0.68
N TYR A 65 -2.65 -1.26 -1.83
CA TYR A 65 -1.90 -2.13 -2.73
C TYR A 65 -0.64 -2.70 -2.06
N ALA A 66 0.14 -1.87 -1.37
CA ALA A 66 1.32 -2.33 -0.65
C ALA A 66 0.98 -3.32 0.47
N GLY A 67 -0.08 -3.06 1.25
CA GLY A 67 -0.56 -4.01 2.26
C GLY A 67 -0.99 -5.35 1.66
N GLU A 68 -1.65 -5.35 0.48
CA GLU A 68 -1.96 -6.59 -0.24
C GLU A 68 -0.71 -7.34 -0.72
N VAL A 69 0.35 -6.63 -1.13
CA VAL A 69 1.64 -7.26 -1.44
C VAL A 69 2.23 -7.91 -0.19
N ILE A 70 2.26 -7.21 0.94
CA ILE A 70 2.79 -7.74 2.21
C ILE A 70 2.05 -9.02 2.63
N VAL A 71 0.72 -8.98 2.70
CA VAL A 71 -0.11 -10.13 3.10
C VAL A 71 0.13 -11.35 2.20
N ARG A 72 0.32 -11.13 0.89
CA ARG A 72 0.60 -12.21 -0.06
C ARG A 72 2.01 -12.76 0.10
N GLN A 73 3.00 -11.89 0.26
CA GLN A 73 4.41 -12.29 0.40
C GLN A 73 4.68 -13.00 1.72
N ALA A 74 4.02 -12.58 2.80
CA ALA A 74 4.11 -13.21 4.11
C ALA A 74 3.48 -14.61 4.17
N GLY A 75 2.79 -15.08 3.11
CA GLY A 75 2.32 -16.47 3.03
C GLY A 75 1.34 -16.88 4.15
N GLY A 76 0.57 -15.93 4.70
CA GLY A 76 -0.32 -16.14 5.84
C GLY A 76 0.24 -15.74 7.20
N ALA A 77 1.51 -15.30 7.26
CA ALA A 77 2.12 -14.73 8.46
C ALA A 77 1.88 -13.22 8.63
N ALA A 78 1.04 -12.63 7.78
CA ALA A 78 0.54 -11.28 7.92
C ALA A 78 -0.93 -11.21 7.50
N GLU A 79 -1.71 -10.37 8.17
CA GLU A 79 -3.14 -10.17 7.87
C GLU A 79 -3.58 -8.72 8.07
N TRP A 80 -4.69 -8.37 7.42
CA TRP A 80 -5.34 -7.08 7.64
C TRP A 80 -6.09 -7.06 8.98
N LEU A 81 -5.89 -5.99 9.73
CA LEU A 81 -6.61 -5.64 10.94
C LEU A 81 -7.30 -4.29 10.75
N GLU A 82 -8.57 -4.19 11.14
CA GLU A 82 -9.29 -2.91 11.23
C GLU A 82 -9.31 -2.50 12.71
N ALA A 83 -8.73 -1.34 13.01
CA ALA A 83 -8.64 -0.81 14.37
C ALA A 83 -8.68 0.72 14.30
N ASP A 84 -9.48 1.33 15.20
CA ASP A 84 -9.64 2.79 15.33
C ASP A 84 -9.99 3.51 14.01
N GLY A 85 -10.74 2.85 13.13
CA GLY A 85 -11.12 3.36 11.80
C GLY A 85 -10.01 3.30 10.75
N GLY A 86 -8.82 2.82 11.13
CA GLY A 86 -7.68 2.56 10.25
C GLY A 86 -7.59 1.11 9.78
N HIS A 87 -6.70 0.86 8.82
CA HIS A 87 -6.43 -0.48 8.29
C HIS A 87 -4.93 -0.77 8.38
N TRP A 88 -4.59 -1.77 9.17
CA TRP A 88 -3.23 -2.13 9.54
C TRP A 88 -2.88 -3.51 9.00
N ILE A 89 -1.60 -3.77 8.79
CA ILE A 89 -1.10 -5.13 8.64
C ILE A 89 -0.55 -5.57 10.00
N ARG A 90 -1.04 -6.71 10.50
CA ARG A 90 -0.48 -7.39 11.66
C ARG A 90 0.33 -8.59 11.20
N THR A 91 1.60 -8.64 11.58
CA THR A 91 2.48 -9.79 11.35
C THR A 91 2.43 -10.76 12.55
N VAL A 92 2.86 -12.00 12.35
CA VAL A 92 2.79 -13.08 13.38
C VAL A 92 3.60 -12.78 14.64
N ASP A 93 4.64 -11.98 14.52
CA ASP A 93 5.44 -11.45 15.63
C ASP A 93 4.72 -10.34 16.43
N GLY A 94 3.52 -9.96 16.01
CA GLY A 94 2.66 -8.97 16.65
C GLY A 94 2.95 -7.53 16.24
N GLN A 95 3.90 -7.28 15.33
CA GLN A 95 4.14 -5.93 14.81
C GLN A 95 2.94 -5.44 13.98
N LEU A 96 2.71 -4.13 14.02
CA LEU A 96 1.66 -3.45 13.28
C LEU A 96 2.29 -2.48 12.27
N TRP A 97 1.80 -2.53 11.04
CA TRP A 97 2.29 -1.72 9.94
C TRP A 97 1.13 -0.95 9.31
N ASP A 98 1.29 0.36 9.11
CA ASP A 98 0.31 1.19 8.42
C ASP A 98 0.80 1.52 7.01
N PRO A 99 0.40 0.76 5.98
CA PRO A 99 0.84 1.02 4.62
C PRO A 99 0.19 2.28 4.01
N VAL A 100 -0.95 2.74 4.55
CA VAL A 100 -1.61 3.97 4.09
C VAL A 100 -0.86 5.19 4.62
N ASP A 101 -0.48 5.19 5.90
CA ASP A 101 0.38 6.24 6.45
C ASP A 101 1.77 6.22 5.81
N GLU A 102 2.35 5.04 5.55
CA GLU A 102 3.63 4.97 4.85
C GLU A 102 3.55 5.58 3.43
N ALA A 103 2.46 5.36 2.67
CA ALA A 103 2.27 6.02 1.38
C ALA A 103 2.18 7.55 1.52
N ARG A 104 1.54 8.04 2.58
CA ARG A 104 1.51 9.48 2.92
C ARG A 104 2.90 10.00 3.27
N ARG A 105 3.69 9.26 4.04
CA ARG A 105 5.09 9.60 4.36
C ARG A 105 5.92 9.67 3.09
N CYS A 106 5.76 8.70 2.18
CA CYS A 106 6.45 8.66 0.88
C CYS A 106 6.18 9.93 0.09
N PHE A 107 4.92 10.36 0.04
CA PHE A 107 4.51 11.61 -0.60
C PHE A 107 5.10 12.85 0.08
N GLY A 108 5.31 12.81 1.40
CA GLY A 108 6.07 13.82 2.14
C GLY A 108 7.59 13.80 1.88
N GLY A 109 8.11 12.81 1.15
CA GLY A 109 9.54 12.63 0.88
C GLY A 109 10.27 11.75 1.90
N HIS A 110 9.54 10.95 2.68
CA HIS A 110 10.09 10.06 3.70
C HIS A 110 9.57 8.63 3.53
N GLY A 111 10.37 7.61 3.82
CA GLY A 111 9.89 6.22 3.75
C GLY A 111 9.85 5.64 2.33
N SER A 112 9.32 4.42 2.22
CA SER A 112 9.20 3.66 0.97
C SER A 112 8.28 2.48 1.19
N LEU A 113 7.28 2.29 0.32
CA LEU A 113 6.40 1.13 0.39
C LEU A 113 7.16 -0.18 0.14
N ARG A 114 8.22 -0.12 -0.68
CA ARG A 114 9.13 -1.27 -0.87
C ARG A 114 9.90 -1.60 0.41
N LEU A 115 10.40 -0.60 1.14
CA LEU A 115 11.13 -0.84 2.39
C LEU A 115 10.19 -1.31 3.50
N LEU A 116 9.00 -0.72 3.62
CA LEU A 116 7.94 -1.21 4.50
C LEU A 116 7.64 -2.70 4.23
N CYS A 117 7.51 -3.07 2.95
CA CYS A 117 7.25 -4.47 2.61
C CYS A 117 8.42 -5.39 2.94
N LEU A 118 9.65 -4.92 2.74
CA LEU A 118 10.85 -5.68 3.13
C LEU A 118 10.88 -5.92 4.64
N ASP A 119 10.70 -4.87 5.43
CA ASP A 119 10.76 -4.93 6.89
C ASP A 119 9.60 -5.78 7.46
N ALA A 120 8.38 -5.60 6.93
CA ALA A 120 7.20 -6.35 7.35
C ALA A 120 7.20 -7.82 6.93
N THR A 121 8.21 -8.29 6.20
CA THR A 121 8.36 -9.70 5.79
C THR A 121 9.69 -10.30 6.25
N ALA A 122 10.43 -9.60 7.11
CA ALA A 122 11.75 -10.00 7.60
C ALA A 122 11.68 -10.85 8.88
N PHE A 123 10.98 -11.99 8.85
CA PHE A 123 10.84 -12.92 9.98
C PHE A 123 11.00 -14.39 9.57
#